data_AF-A0A1Z1W586-F1
#
_entry.id   AF-A0A1Z1W586-F1
#
_cell.length_a   1.000
_cell.length_b   1.000
_cell.length_c   1.000
_cell.angle_alpha   90.00
_cell.angle_beta   90.00
_cell.angle_gamma   90.00
#
_symmetry.space_group_name_H-M   'P 1'
#
loop_
_entity.id
_entity.type
_entity.pdbx_description
1 polymer ?
#
loop_
_entity_poly.entity_id
_entity_poly.type
_entity_poly.pdbx_seq_one_letter_code
_entity_poly.pdbx_strand_id
1 'polypeptide(L)'
;MTPAEEITAAADRLGQLAEAAQKDLDCDDYWKSYNPETAWWDGLTNGMGGASGDLAGAMPPAAALELSRWLRSEARRLVATTHPGWQEAVSPHAHAVARAINGGQRP
;
A
#
# COMPACT_ATOMS: atom_id res chain seq x y z
N MET A 1 -5.13 -11.71 16.69
CA MET A 1 -5.57 -10.94 15.51
C MET A 1 -6.10 -11.94 14.50
N THR A 2 -7.31 -11.75 13.99
CA THR A 2 -7.87 -12.59 12.91
C THR A 2 -7.26 -12.18 11.56
N PRO A 3 -7.30 -13.02 10.51
CA PRO A 3 -6.83 -12.62 9.18
C PRO A 3 -7.50 -11.35 8.66
N ALA A 4 -8.80 -11.17 8.92
CA ALA A 4 -9.54 -9.97 8.53
C ALA A 4 -9.07 -8.71 9.28
N GLU A 5 -8.76 -8.84 10.58
CA GLU A 5 -8.16 -7.75 11.36
C GLU A 5 -6.76 -7.39 10.86
N GLU A 6 -5.91 -8.39 10.53
CA GLU A 6 -4.57 -8.15 9.98
C GLU A 6 -4.63 -7.41 8.63
N ILE A 7 -5.54 -7.83 7.74
CA ILE A 7 -5.76 -7.18 6.43
C ILE A 7 -6.32 -5.77 6.62
N THR A 8 -7.23 -5.55 7.58
CA THR A 8 -7.75 -4.22 7.89
C THR A 8 -6.64 -3.30 8.39
N ALA A 9 -5.79 -3.76 9.32
CA ALA A 9 -4.67 -2.99 9.82
C ALA A 9 -3.68 -2.60 8.70
N ALA A 10 -3.40 -3.52 7.78
CA ALA A 10 -2.55 -3.24 6.62
C ALA A 10 -3.18 -2.24 5.65
N ALA A 11 -4.49 -2.36 5.38
CA ALA A 11 -5.24 -1.42 4.56
C ALA A 11 -5.17 0.00 5.14
N ASP A 12 -5.40 0.15 6.44
CA ASP A 12 -5.39 1.44 7.13
C ASP A 12 -4.00 2.08 7.07
N ARG A 13 -2.96 1.29 7.35
CA ARG A 13 -1.57 1.72 7.27
C ARG A 13 -1.19 2.17 5.86
N LEU A 14 -1.47 1.35 4.86
CA LEU A 14 -1.14 1.66 3.47
C LEU A 14 -1.88 2.91 2.99
N GLY A 15 -3.17 3.03 3.35
CA GLY A 15 -3.98 4.20 3.04
C GLY A 15 -3.39 5.48 3.64
N GLN A 16 -3.05 5.48 4.93
CA GLN A 16 -2.42 6.63 5.59
C GLN A 16 -1.08 7.03 4.95
N LEU A 17 -0.23 6.05 4.64
CA LEU A 17 1.05 6.31 3.97
C LEU A 17 0.85 6.88 2.58
N ALA A 18 -0.12 6.36 1.83
CA ALA A 18 -0.41 6.83 0.49
C ALA A 18 -1.01 8.25 0.50
N GLU A 19 -1.91 8.57 1.44
CA GLU A 19 -2.42 9.94 1.61
C GLU A 19 -1.31 10.93 1.98
N ALA A 20 -0.41 10.55 2.89
CA ALA A 20 0.74 11.37 3.26
C ALA A 20 1.68 11.58 2.07
N ALA A 21 2.01 10.52 1.33
CA ALA A 21 2.87 10.61 0.16
C ALA A 21 2.25 11.44 -0.98
N GLN A 22 0.93 11.34 -1.19
CA GLN A 22 0.22 12.20 -2.14
C GLN A 22 0.30 13.67 -1.72
N LYS A 23 0.10 13.95 -0.43
CA LYS A 23 0.22 15.31 0.10
C LYS A 23 1.63 15.87 -0.11
N ASP A 24 2.67 15.07 0.13
CA ASP A 24 4.05 15.48 -0.14
C ASP A 24 4.24 15.77 -1.63
N LEU A 25 3.78 14.90 -2.52
CA LEU A 25 3.84 15.09 -3.97
C LEU A 25 3.16 16.39 -4.42
N ASP A 26 2.05 16.75 -3.79
CA ASP A 26 1.27 17.96 -4.13
C ASP A 26 1.87 19.25 -3.54
N CYS A 27 2.56 19.18 -2.40
CA CYS A 27 2.87 20.35 -1.58
C CYS A 27 4.38 20.61 -1.37
N ASP A 28 5.22 19.58 -1.36
CA ASP A 28 6.64 19.72 -1.03
C ASP A 28 7.43 20.32 -2.21
N ASP A 29 8.34 21.24 -1.90
CA ASP A 29 9.22 21.89 -2.87
C ASP A 29 10.13 20.89 -3.60
N TYR A 30 10.45 19.76 -2.96
CA TYR A 30 11.23 18.68 -3.57
C TYR A 30 10.64 18.22 -4.91
N TRP A 31 9.31 18.10 -5.00
CA TRP A 31 8.66 17.55 -6.20
C TRP A 31 8.47 18.60 -7.31
N LYS A 32 8.57 19.89 -6.99
CA LYS A 32 8.28 20.99 -7.94
C LYS A 32 9.27 21.07 -9.11
N SER A 33 10.47 20.51 -8.97
CA SER A 33 11.45 20.45 -10.07
C SER A 33 11.15 19.35 -11.10
N TYR A 34 10.24 18.43 -10.81
CA TYR A 34 9.87 17.34 -11.70
C TYR A 34 8.60 17.64 -12.49
N ASN A 35 8.40 16.95 -13.62
CA ASN A 35 7.14 17.02 -14.36
C ASN A 35 6.01 16.42 -13.50
N PRO A 36 4.89 17.13 -13.24
CA PRO A 36 3.81 16.61 -12.40
C PRO A 36 3.29 15.23 -12.78
N GLU A 37 3.29 14.88 -14.07
CA GLU A 37 2.78 13.58 -14.55
C GLU A 37 3.70 12.40 -14.19
N THR A 38 5.00 12.66 -14.05
CA THR A 38 6.02 11.63 -13.79
C THR A 38 6.77 11.86 -12.47
N ALA A 39 6.41 12.89 -11.71
CA ALA A 39 7.17 13.39 -10.58
C ALA A 39 7.50 12.30 -9.58
N TRP A 40 6.53 11.44 -9.24
CA TRP A 40 6.76 10.31 -8.32
C TRP A 40 7.85 9.35 -8.82
N TRP A 41 7.72 8.90 -10.07
CA TRP A 41 8.67 7.99 -10.70
C TRP A 41 10.05 8.64 -10.77
N ASP A 42 10.13 9.87 -11.27
CA ASP A 42 11.38 10.59 -11.48
C ASP A 42 12.10 10.87 -10.16
N GLY A 43 11.38 11.30 -9.11
CA GLY A 43 11.98 11.58 -7.81
C GLY A 43 12.54 10.32 -7.14
N LEU A 44 11.80 9.21 -7.15
CA LEU A 44 12.26 7.95 -6.54
C LEU A 44 13.38 7.28 -7.34
N THR A 45 13.31 7.31 -8.67
CA THR A 45 14.39 6.78 -9.52
C THR A 45 15.64 7.63 -9.45
N ASN A 46 15.52 8.95 -9.36
CA ASN A 46 16.65 9.85 -9.16
C ASN A 46 17.26 9.73 -7.76
N GLY A 47 16.44 9.58 -6.72
CA GLY A 47 16.89 9.49 -5.33
C GLY A 47 17.51 8.14 -4.95
N MET A 48 16.90 7.03 -5.38
CA MET A 48 17.36 5.68 -5.03
C MET A 48 18.19 5.03 -6.15
N GLY A 49 17.81 5.22 -7.41
CA GLY A 49 18.42 4.56 -8.56
C GLY A 49 18.20 3.04 -8.60
N GLY A 50 18.48 2.47 -9.78
CA GLY A 50 18.46 1.03 -10.01
C GLY A 50 17.11 0.35 -9.72
N ALA A 51 17.14 -0.98 -9.56
CA ALA A 51 15.92 -1.79 -9.43
C ALA A 51 15.05 -1.42 -8.21
N SER A 52 15.65 -0.90 -7.14
CA SER A 52 14.91 -0.42 -5.96
C SER A 52 14.14 0.87 -6.27
N GLY A 53 14.77 1.81 -6.99
CA GLY A 53 14.12 3.00 -7.50
C GLY A 53 12.96 2.67 -8.43
N ASP A 54 13.20 1.76 -9.40
CA ASP A 54 12.19 1.34 -10.38
C ASP A 54 10.97 0.70 -9.71
N LEU A 55 11.18 -0.20 -8.75
CA LEU A 55 10.08 -0.85 -8.02
C LEU A 55 9.26 0.16 -7.21
N ALA A 56 9.92 1.09 -6.51
CA ALA A 56 9.24 2.08 -5.70
C ALA A 56 8.50 3.12 -6.58
N GLY A 57 9.11 3.53 -7.69
CA GLY A 57 8.50 4.41 -8.69
C GLY A 57 7.26 3.80 -9.32
N ALA A 58 7.22 2.47 -9.51
CA ALA A 58 6.07 1.76 -10.09
C ALA A 58 4.80 1.79 -9.20
N MET A 59 4.91 2.21 -7.94
CA MET A 59 3.81 2.25 -6.99
C MET A 59 3.52 3.68 -6.53
N PRO A 60 2.87 4.51 -7.37
CA PRO A 60 2.50 5.87 -6.98
C PRO A 60 1.45 5.88 -5.86
N PRO A 61 1.29 7.00 -5.13
CA PRO A 61 0.32 7.10 -4.04
C PRO A 61 -1.11 6.71 -4.46
N ALA A 62 -1.54 7.09 -5.66
CA ALA A 62 -2.84 6.69 -6.20
C ALA A 62 -3.01 5.16 -6.31
N ALA A 63 -1.98 4.44 -6.76
CA ALA A 63 -2.02 2.98 -6.85
C ALA A 63 -2.05 2.34 -5.45
N ALA A 64 -1.27 2.88 -4.51
CA ALA A 64 -1.27 2.42 -3.13
C ALA A 64 -2.63 2.67 -2.43
N LEU A 65 -3.30 3.78 -2.73
CA LEU A 65 -4.66 4.07 -2.26
C LEU A 65 -5.66 3.03 -2.77
N GLU A 66 -5.65 2.70 -4.05
CA GLU A 66 -6.54 1.67 -4.59
C GLU A 66 -6.24 0.28 -4.01
N LEU A 67 -4.96 -0.05 -3.80
CA LEU A 67 -4.58 -1.28 -3.11
C LEU A 67 -5.11 -1.32 -1.66
N SER A 68 -5.07 -0.20 -0.94
CA SER A 68 -5.63 -0.10 0.41
C SER A 68 -7.15 -0.35 0.43
N ARG A 69 -7.88 0.20 -0.55
CA ARG A 69 -9.34 0.02 -0.71
C ARG A 69 -9.66 -1.43 -1.05
N TRP A 70 -8.88 -2.05 -1.92
CA TRP A 70 -9.01 -3.47 -2.24
C TRP A 70 -8.79 -4.36 -1.02
N LEU A 71 -7.73 -4.14 -0.23
CA LEU A 71 -7.49 -4.87 1.02
C LEU A 71 -8.67 -4.74 1.98
N ARG A 72 -9.22 -3.53 2.13
CA ARG A 72 -10.40 -3.31 2.98
C ARG A 72 -11.63 -4.06 2.47
N SER A 73 -11.82 -4.15 1.16
CA SER A 73 -12.89 -4.96 0.55
C SER A 73 -12.71 -6.45 0.86
N GLU A 74 -11.49 -6.96 0.75
CA GLU A 74 -11.15 -8.35 1.09
C GLU A 74 -11.38 -8.66 2.58
N ALA A 75 -10.99 -7.76 3.48
CA ALA A 75 -11.26 -7.91 4.91
C ALA A 75 -12.77 -8.00 5.20
N ARG A 76 -13.59 -7.15 4.57
CA ARG A 76 -15.05 -7.21 4.70
C ARG A 76 -15.62 -8.53 4.18
N ARG A 77 -15.09 -9.05 3.06
CA ARG A 77 -15.49 -10.35 2.50
C ARG A 77 -15.18 -11.49 3.49
N LEU A 78 -14.01 -11.45 4.13
CA LEU A 78 -13.61 -12.44 5.14
C LEU A 78 -14.47 -12.39 6.41
N VAL A 79 -14.86 -11.20 6.88
CA VAL A 79 -15.80 -11.07 8.01
C VAL A 79 -17.17 -11.63 7.64
N ALA A 80 -17.62 -11.41 6.40
CA ALA A 80 -18.91 -11.91 5.92
C ALA A 80 -18.91 -13.42 5.62
N THR A 81 -17.75 -14.06 5.43
CA THR A 81 -17.69 -15.52 5.27
C THR A 81 -18.05 -16.24 6.57
N THR A 82 -19.17 -16.95 6.56
CA THR A 82 -19.75 -17.64 7.72
C THR A 82 -19.18 -19.03 7.99
N HIS A 83 -18.22 -19.51 7.17
CA HIS A 83 -17.69 -20.86 7.29
C HIS A 83 -16.46 -20.91 8.22
N PRO A 84 -16.55 -21.57 9.39
CA PRO A 84 -15.41 -21.73 10.29
C PRO A 84 -14.24 -22.45 9.61
N GLY A 85 -13.02 -21.92 9.73
CA GLY A 85 -11.79 -22.54 9.22
C GLY A 85 -11.38 -22.19 7.79
N TRP A 86 -12.17 -21.40 7.04
CA TRP A 86 -11.86 -21.04 5.65
C TRP A 86 -11.13 -19.70 5.47
N GLN A 87 -11.01 -18.88 6.51
CA GLN A 87 -10.49 -17.52 6.39
C GLN A 87 -9.05 -17.44 5.87
N GLU A 88 -8.21 -18.45 6.18
CA GLU A 88 -6.84 -18.54 5.66
C GLU A 88 -6.78 -19.04 4.20
N ALA A 89 -7.79 -19.79 3.75
CA ALA A 89 -7.86 -20.35 2.41
C ALA A 89 -8.47 -19.39 1.37
N VAL A 90 -9.32 -18.45 1.80
CA VAL A 90 -10.18 -17.65 0.91
C VAL A 90 -9.45 -16.44 0.29
N SER A 91 -8.35 -15.97 0.89
CA SER A 91 -7.54 -14.85 0.35
C SER A 91 -6.04 -14.92 0.73
N PRO A 92 -5.31 -15.99 0.37
CA PRO A 92 -3.90 -16.16 0.77
C PRO A 92 -3.00 -15.00 0.31
N HIS A 93 -3.28 -14.42 -0.87
CA HIS A 93 -2.52 -13.29 -1.39
C HIS A 93 -2.81 -11.98 -0.65
N ALA A 94 -4.07 -11.68 -0.31
CA ALA A 94 -4.40 -10.49 0.48
C ALA A 94 -3.73 -10.55 1.86
N HIS A 95 -3.71 -11.74 2.46
CA HIS A 95 -3.05 -11.96 3.74
C HIS A 95 -1.52 -11.82 3.65
N ALA A 96 -0.89 -12.35 2.60
CA ALA A 96 0.55 -12.18 2.35
C ALA A 96 0.93 -10.70 2.14
N VAL A 97 0.15 -9.96 1.36
CA VAL A 97 0.33 -8.52 1.17
C VAL A 97 0.20 -7.77 2.50
N ALA A 98 -0.83 -8.09 3.28
CA ALA A 98 -1.03 -7.47 4.59
C ALA A 98 0.15 -7.69 5.54
N ARG A 99 0.67 -8.93 5.59
CA ARG A 99 1.86 -9.25 6.40
C ARG A 99 3.11 -8.51 5.92
N ALA A 100 3.32 -8.37 4.62
CA ALA A 100 4.45 -7.61 4.09
C ALA A 100 4.36 -6.12 4.47
N ILE A 101 3.18 -5.51 4.35
CA ILE A 101 2.93 -4.11 4.72
C ILE A 101 3.14 -3.88 6.22
N ASN A 102 2.61 -4.77 7.06
CA ASN A 102 2.73 -4.69 8.52
C ASN A 102 4.15 -5.01 9.00
N GLY A 103 4.83 -5.97 8.37
CA GLY A 103 6.20 -6.37 8.70
C GLY A 103 7.27 -5.35 8.29
N GLY A 104 6.97 -4.45 7.35
CA GLY A 104 7.84 -3.34 6.96
C GLY A 104 7.98 -2.23 8.01
N GLN A 105 7.42 -2.40 9.21
CA GLN A 105 7.53 -1.46 10.30
C GLN A 105 8.92 -1.56 10.94
N ARG A 106 9.69 -0.46 10.97
CA ARG A 106 10.80 -0.34 11.93
C ARG A 106 10.17 -0.15 13.33
N PRO A 107 10.73 -0.79 14.38
CA PRO A 107 10.30 -0.56 15.76
C PRO A 107 10.47 0.89 16.19
#